data_AF-A0A3D3N9U2-F1
#
_entry.id   AF-A0A3D3N9U2-F1
#
_cell.length_a   1.000
_cell.length_b   1.000
_cell.length_c   1.000
_cell.angle_alpha   90.00
_cell.angle_beta   90.00
_cell.angle_gamma   90.00
#
_symmetry.space_group_name_H-M   'P 1'
#
loop_
_entity.id
_entity.type
_entity.pdbx_description
1 polymer ?
#
loop_
_entity_poly.entity_id
_entity_poly.type
_entity_poly.pdbx_seq_one_letter_code
_entity_poly.pdbx_strand_id
1 'polypeptide(L)'
;EHGINAFYESVELRKGCCHVRKVEPLQRALVGQRAWITGMRAQQASTRDGLPLRSVDTANGGLEKFNPLADWSEDEVWAYIRHHGVPYNALHDRFYPSIGCAPCTRAVAAGEDVRAGRWWWENPESKECGLHVRRL
;
A
#
# COMPACT_ATOMS: atom_id res chain seq x y z
N GLU A 1 9.89 -23.63 6.91
CA GLU A 1 9.30 -24.36 5.77
C GLU A 1 9.72 -23.78 4.42
N HIS A 2 9.64 -22.46 4.15
CA HIS A 2 9.97 -21.90 2.81
C HIS A 2 11.22 -20.97 2.75
N GLY A 3 11.90 -20.73 3.86
CA GLY A 3 13.08 -19.84 3.90
C GLY A 3 12.73 -18.35 3.86
N ILE A 4 13.75 -17.48 3.83
CA ILE A 4 13.57 -16.02 3.98
C ILE A 4 13.12 -15.32 2.69
N ASN A 5 13.41 -15.90 1.51
CA ASN A 5 13.20 -15.29 0.19
C ASN A 5 12.09 -15.97 -0.65
N ALA A 6 11.27 -16.83 -0.05
CA ALA A 6 10.18 -17.56 -0.71
C ALA A 6 9.22 -16.69 -1.53
N PHE A 7 9.13 -15.40 -1.19
CA PHE A 7 8.26 -14.45 -1.87
C PHE A 7 8.67 -14.14 -3.33
N TYR A 8 9.84 -14.63 -3.80
CA TYR A 8 10.18 -14.60 -5.23
C TYR A 8 9.71 -15.84 -5.99
N GLU A 9 9.35 -16.92 -5.30
CA GLU A 9 9.04 -18.21 -5.93
C GLU A 9 7.59 -18.29 -6.42
N SER A 10 6.65 -17.66 -5.71
CA SER A 10 5.25 -17.59 -6.15
C SER A 10 4.48 -16.43 -5.52
N VAL A 11 3.35 -16.08 -6.16
CA VAL A 11 2.37 -15.10 -5.68
C VAL A 11 1.83 -15.52 -4.31
N GLU A 12 1.59 -16.81 -4.11
CA GLU A 12 1.09 -17.43 -2.88
C GLU A 12 2.09 -17.26 -1.74
N LEU A 13 3.36 -17.59 -1.98
CA LEU A 13 4.43 -17.47 -0.97
C LEU A 13 4.69 -16.00 -0.62
N ARG A 14 4.58 -15.09 -1.58
CA ARG A 14 4.64 -13.65 -1.34
C ARG A 14 3.45 -13.15 -0.52
N LYS A 15 2.23 -13.65 -0.77
CA LYS A 15 1.05 -13.38 0.08
C LYS A 15 1.28 -13.90 1.50
N GLY A 16 1.86 -15.09 1.65
CA GLY A 16 2.25 -15.66 2.95
C GLY A 16 3.26 -14.80 3.71
N CYS A 17 4.31 -14.33 3.03
CA CYS A 17 5.28 -13.39 3.60
C CYS A 17 4.60 -12.09 4.08
N CYS A 18 3.72 -11.51 3.25
CA CYS A 18 2.94 -10.33 3.64
C CYS A 18 1.99 -10.62 4.80
N HIS A 19 1.40 -11.81 4.86
CA HIS A 19 0.50 -12.19 5.94
C HIS A 19 1.25 -12.15 7.27
N VAL A 20 2.36 -12.89 7.37
CA VAL A 20 3.15 -13.00 8.61
C VAL A 20 3.79 -11.67 9.00
N ARG A 21 4.34 -10.91 8.05
CA ARG A 21 5.14 -9.71 8.35
C ARG A 21 4.35 -8.41 8.37
N LYS A 22 3.10 -8.41 7.89
CA LYS A 22 2.34 -7.18 7.67
C LYS A 22 0.87 -7.29 8.05
N VAL A 23 0.14 -8.33 7.61
CA VAL A 23 -1.30 -8.45 7.89
C VAL A 23 -1.55 -8.84 9.34
N GLU A 24 -0.93 -9.93 9.81
CA GLU A 24 -1.10 -10.43 11.18
C GLU A 24 -0.65 -9.40 12.23
N PRO A 25 0.52 -8.73 12.10
CA PRO A 25 0.92 -7.72 13.07
C PRO A 25 -0.02 -6.51 13.10
N LEU A 26 -0.58 -6.11 11.95
CA LEU A 26 -1.59 -5.05 11.91
C LEU A 26 -2.87 -5.48 12.63
N GLN A 27 -3.37 -6.68 12.34
CA GLN A 27 -4.55 -7.25 12.99
C GLN A 27 -4.40 -7.21 14.51
N ARG A 28 -3.25 -7.67 15.03
CA ARG A 28 -2.93 -7.62 16.46
C ARG A 28 -2.89 -6.18 17.00
N ALA A 29 -2.32 -5.24 16.25
CA ALA A 29 -2.25 -3.83 16.67
C ALA A 29 -3.62 -3.12 16.68
N LEU A 30 -4.57 -3.57 15.85
CA LEU A 30 -5.91 -3.01 15.77
C LEU A 30 -6.89 -3.55 16.83
N VAL A 31 -6.52 -4.58 17.59
CA VAL A 31 -7.37 -5.13 18.65
C VAL A 31 -7.74 -4.05 19.66
N GLY A 32 -9.04 -3.89 19.93
CA GLY A 32 -9.58 -2.91 20.87
C GLY A 32 -9.70 -1.48 20.32
N GLN A 33 -9.22 -1.24 19.09
CA GLN A 33 -9.39 0.05 18.43
C GLN A 33 -10.78 0.18 17.81
N ARG A 34 -11.23 1.43 17.63
CA ARG A 34 -12.54 1.74 17.01
C ARG A 34 -12.42 2.16 15.56
N ALA A 35 -11.28 2.75 15.20
CA ALA A 35 -11.06 3.31 13.88
C ALA A 35 -9.57 3.31 13.53
N TRP A 36 -9.28 3.43 12.23
CA TRP A 36 -7.93 3.66 11.72
C TRP A 36 -7.95 4.49 10.43
N ILE A 37 -6.82 5.16 10.17
CA ILE A 37 -6.64 6.05 9.03
C ILE A 37 -5.59 5.45 8.11
N THR A 38 -5.80 5.52 6.80
CA THR A 38 -4.78 5.18 5.80
C THR A 38 -4.54 6.32 4.82
N GLY A 39 -3.34 6.37 4.26
CA GLY A 39 -2.98 7.30 3.18
C GLY A 39 -3.30 6.76 1.79
N MET A 40 -4.27 5.84 1.65
CA MET A 40 -4.70 5.34 0.34
C MET A 40 -5.34 6.47 -0.47
N ARG A 41 -4.97 6.54 -1.77
CA ARG A 41 -5.60 7.43 -2.76
C ARG A 41 -6.09 6.64 -3.96
N ALA A 42 -7.15 7.10 -4.61
CA ALA A 42 -7.75 6.45 -5.77
C ALA A 42 -6.76 6.38 -6.95
N GLN A 43 -6.06 7.48 -7.24
CA GLN A 43 -5.13 7.61 -8.37
C GLN A 43 -3.90 6.69 -8.30
N GLN A 44 -3.67 6.00 -7.17
CA GLN A 44 -2.51 5.13 -6.99
C GLN A 44 -2.66 3.76 -7.65
N ALA A 45 -3.87 3.29 -7.96
CA ALA A 45 -4.08 2.04 -8.70
C ALA A 45 -5.51 1.95 -9.23
N SER A 46 -5.67 1.30 -10.39
CA SER A 46 -6.99 1.04 -11.00
C SER A 46 -7.95 0.27 -10.08
N THR A 47 -7.43 -0.58 -9.20
CA THR A 47 -8.20 -1.31 -8.17
C THR A 47 -8.80 -0.40 -7.09
N ARG A 48 -8.50 0.89 -7.10
CA ARG A 48 -8.92 1.88 -6.09
C ARG A 48 -9.87 2.93 -6.65
N ASP A 49 -10.34 2.75 -7.88
CA ASP A 49 -11.44 3.56 -8.40
C ASP A 49 -12.65 3.45 -7.47
N GLY A 50 -13.17 4.60 -7.04
CA GLY A 50 -14.24 4.66 -6.04
C GLY A 50 -13.81 4.36 -4.60
N LEU A 51 -12.53 4.54 -4.24
CA LEU A 51 -12.07 4.47 -2.84
C LEU A 51 -12.86 5.46 -1.98
N PRO A 52 -13.66 5.00 -1.01
CA PRO A 52 -14.48 5.92 -0.22
C PRO A 52 -13.62 6.60 0.86
N LEU A 53 -14.00 7.83 1.21
CA LEU A 53 -13.42 8.57 2.33
C LEU A 53 -13.58 7.83 3.66
N ARG A 54 -14.69 7.10 3.81
CA ARG A 54 -15.01 6.26 4.97
C ARG A 54 -15.54 4.90 4.53
N SER A 55 -15.10 3.83 5.20
CA SER A 55 -15.57 2.46 5.00
C SER A 55 -15.52 1.68 6.30
N VAL A 56 -16.22 0.55 6.37
CA VAL A 56 -16.10 -0.39 7.49
C VAL A 56 -15.13 -1.51 7.11
N ASP A 57 -14.16 -1.76 7.97
CA ASP A 57 -13.16 -2.80 7.80
C ASP A 57 -13.61 -4.11 8.46
N THR A 58 -14.38 -4.90 7.71
CA THR A 58 -14.89 -6.19 8.15
C THR A 58 -13.78 -7.21 8.44
N ALA A 59 -12.62 -7.08 7.78
CA ALA A 59 -11.49 -7.99 7.97
C ALA A 59 -10.78 -7.81 9.32
N ASN A 60 -11.01 -6.69 9.99
CA ASN A 60 -10.38 -6.35 11.27
C ASN A 60 -11.38 -6.22 12.43
N GLY A 61 -12.61 -6.73 12.29
CA GLY A 61 -13.62 -6.67 13.36
C GLY A 61 -14.60 -5.51 13.23
N GLY A 62 -14.77 -4.97 12.02
CA GLY A 62 -15.76 -3.93 11.75
C GLY A 62 -15.32 -2.53 12.16
N LEU A 63 -14.01 -2.25 12.19
CA LEU A 63 -13.49 -0.93 12.53
C LEU A 63 -13.87 0.10 11.47
N GLU A 64 -14.05 1.34 11.89
CA GLU A 64 -14.14 2.46 10.96
C GLU A 64 -12.79 2.70 10.28
N LYS A 65 -12.78 2.77 8.95
CA LYS A 65 -11.58 3.02 8.16
C LYS A 65 -11.74 4.28 7.35
N PHE A 66 -10.82 5.22 7.55
CA PHE A 66 -10.83 6.52 6.86
C PHE A 66 -9.66 6.64 5.87
N ASN A 67 -9.93 7.25 4.72
CA ASN A 67 -8.95 7.59 3.70
C ASN A 67 -9.07 9.11 3.39
N PRO A 68 -8.53 10.01 4.24
CA PRO A 68 -8.72 11.45 4.10
C PRO A 68 -8.14 12.05 2.81
N LEU A 69 -7.22 11.33 2.17
CA LEU A 69 -6.56 11.72 0.93
C LEU A 69 -7.11 10.94 -0.27
N ALA A 70 -8.30 10.36 -0.17
CA ALA A 70 -8.84 9.44 -1.18
C ALA A 70 -8.89 10.06 -2.58
N ASP A 71 -9.24 11.34 -2.66
CA ASP A 71 -9.40 12.14 -3.88
C ASP A 71 -8.16 12.98 -4.23
N TRP A 72 -7.13 13.01 -3.37
CA TRP A 72 -5.92 13.78 -3.64
C TRP A 72 -5.09 13.16 -4.76
N SER A 73 -4.69 14.01 -5.69
CA SER A 73 -3.69 13.73 -6.70
C SER A 73 -2.28 13.62 -6.12
N GLU A 74 -1.34 13.06 -6.90
CA GLU A 74 0.08 13.07 -6.51
C GLU A 74 0.64 14.50 -6.39
N ASP A 75 0.24 15.40 -7.29
CA ASP A 75 0.69 16.79 -7.27
C ASP A 75 0.22 17.54 -6.02
N GLU A 76 -1.01 17.31 -5.57
CA GLU A 76 -1.53 17.91 -4.33
C GLU A 76 -0.77 17.43 -3.09
N VAL A 77 -0.46 16.13 -3.03
CA VAL A 77 0.36 15.58 -1.93
C VAL A 77 1.73 16.24 -1.89
N TRP A 78 2.39 16.34 -3.03
CA TRP A 78 3.71 16.96 -3.12
C TRP A 78 3.68 18.47 -2.89
N ALA A 79 2.63 19.16 -3.34
CA ALA A 79 2.43 20.57 -3.06
C ALA A 79 2.30 20.80 -1.56
N TYR A 80 1.52 19.98 -0.86
CA TYR A 80 1.37 20.06 0.59
C TYR A 80 2.70 19.79 1.32
N ILE A 81 3.42 18.73 0.94
CA ILE A 81 4.72 18.38 1.52
C ILE A 81 5.69 19.57 1.41
N ARG A 82 5.80 20.17 0.22
CA ARG A 82 6.70 21.31 -0.02
C ARG A 82 6.24 22.57 0.71
N HIS A 83 4.96 22.89 0.64
CA HIS A 83 4.41 24.11 1.24
C HIS A 83 4.58 24.12 2.76
N HIS A 84 4.41 22.96 3.41
CA HIS A 84 4.50 22.83 4.86
C HIS A 84 5.86 22.32 5.37
N GLY A 85 6.83 22.08 4.48
CA GLY A 85 8.14 21.54 4.86
C GLY A 85 8.08 20.17 5.55
N VAL A 86 7.13 19.32 5.13
CA VAL A 86 6.97 17.98 5.71
C VAL A 86 8.17 17.12 5.29
N PRO A 87 8.88 16.46 6.23
CA PRO A 87 9.93 15.52 5.87
C PRO A 87 9.36 14.36 5.05
N TYR A 88 10.04 14.02 3.95
CA TYR A 88 9.69 12.88 3.11
C TYR A 88 10.87 11.91 2.98
N ASN A 89 10.60 10.71 2.47
CA ASN A 89 11.63 9.69 2.32
C ASN A 89 12.58 10.04 1.15
N ALA A 90 13.88 10.12 1.41
CA ALA A 90 14.90 10.44 0.40
C ALA A 90 14.96 9.48 -0.81
N LEU A 91 14.30 8.31 -0.74
CA LEU A 91 14.12 7.43 -1.89
C LEU A 91 13.21 8.04 -2.97
N HIS A 92 12.33 8.98 -2.65
CA HIS A 92 11.54 9.70 -3.65
C HIS A 92 12.44 10.46 -4.65
N ASP A 93 13.57 11.00 -4.19
CA ASP A 93 14.57 11.66 -5.04
C ASP A 93 15.38 10.67 -5.89
N ARG A 94 15.21 9.37 -5.64
CA ARG A 94 15.88 8.26 -6.36
C ARG A 94 14.88 7.45 -7.18
N PHE A 95 13.80 8.09 -7.62
CA PHE A 95 12.75 7.50 -8.46
C PHE A 95 11.96 6.36 -7.80
N TYR A 96 11.71 6.44 -6.49
CA TYR A 96 10.79 5.54 -5.78
C TYR A 96 9.46 6.24 -5.42
N PRO A 97 8.49 6.37 -6.35
CA PRO A 97 7.21 7.01 -6.06
C PRO A 97 6.30 6.17 -5.13
N SER A 98 6.40 4.84 -5.18
CA SER A 98 5.72 3.93 -4.24
C SER A 98 6.72 3.07 -3.48
N ILE A 99 6.81 3.26 -2.16
CA ILE A 99 7.80 2.59 -1.31
C ILE A 99 7.13 1.45 -0.51
N GLY A 100 7.77 0.28 -0.49
CA GLY A 100 7.40 -0.87 0.34
C GLY A 100 8.62 -1.50 1.00
N CYS A 101 8.58 -2.82 1.22
CA CYS A 101 9.76 -3.56 1.69
C CYS A 101 10.87 -3.53 0.64
N ALA A 102 12.12 -3.43 1.07
CA ALA A 102 13.30 -3.40 0.20
C ALA A 102 13.31 -4.47 -0.91
N PRO A 103 13.05 -5.77 -0.64
CA PRO A 103 13.09 -6.78 -1.70
C PRO A 103 11.89 -6.73 -2.67
N CYS A 104 10.81 -6.03 -2.31
CA CYS A 104 9.57 -5.99 -3.11
C CYS A 104 9.30 -4.61 -3.72
N THR A 105 10.34 -3.76 -3.78
CA THR A 105 10.27 -2.38 -4.26
C THR A 105 11.51 -2.05 -5.08
N ARG A 106 11.32 -1.54 -6.30
CA ARG A 106 12.38 -0.97 -7.13
C ARG A 106 12.06 0.48 -7.52
N ALA A 107 13.08 1.21 -7.95
CA ALA A 107 12.90 2.49 -8.64
C ALA A 107 12.14 2.29 -9.96
N VAL A 108 11.45 3.33 -10.42
CA VAL A 108 10.74 3.35 -11.70
C VAL A 108 11.43 4.28 -12.70
N ALA A 109 11.28 4.00 -13.99
CA ALA A 109 11.70 4.90 -15.05
C ALA A 109 10.67 6.01 -15.29
N ALA A 110 11.10 7.10 -15.93
CA ALA A 110 10.19 8.17 -16.34
C ALA A 110 9.09 7.62 -17.26
N GLY A 111 7.83 7.93 -16.93
CA GLY A 111 6.66 7.47 -17.67
C GLY A 111 6.15 6.06 -17.28
N GLU A 112 6.86 5.31 -16.43
CA GLU A 112 6.29 4.12 -15.80
C GLU A 112 5.18 4.52 -14.81
N ASP A 113 4.21 3.63 -14.61
CA ASP A 113 3.20 3.76 -13.55
C ASP A 113 3.85 3.91 -12.16
N VAL A 114 3.26 4.74 -11.30
CA VAL A 114 3.80 5.08 -9.96
C VAL A 114 3.93 3.87 -9.04
N ARG A 115 3.21 2.77 -9.30
CA ARG A 115 3.32 1.51 -8.57
C ARG A 115 4.01 0.40 -9.36
N ALA A 116 4.54 0.67 -10.56
CA ALA A 116 5.28 -0.31 -11.36
C ALA A 116 6.46 -0.95 -10.58
N GLY A 117 7.06 -0.19 -9.66
CA GLY A 117 8.14 -0.66 -8.80
C GLY A 117 7.73 -1.66 -7.71
N ARG A 118 6.43 -1.87 -7.46
CA ARG A 118 5.90 -2.77 -6.42
C ARG A 118 5.61 -4.14 -6.99
N TRP A 119 6.16 -5.20 -6.36
CA TRP A 119 6.02 -6.59 -6.83
C TRP A 119 6.21 -6.66 -8.36
N TRP A 120 7.31 -6.10 -8.82
CA TRP A 120 7.54 -5.78 -10.24
C TRP A 120 7.56 -7.02 -11.14
N TRP A 121 7.72 -8.20 -10.56
CA TRP A 121 7.66 -9.51 -11.24
C TRP A 121 6.24 -10.08 -11.38
N GLU A 122 5.21 -9.48 -10.76
CA GLU A 122 3.81 -9.94 -10.84
C GLU A 122 3.02 -9.24 -11.96
N ASN A 123 1.88 -9.81 -12.37
CA ASN A 123 0.98 -9.18 -13.35
C ASN A 123 0.36 -7.89 -12.77
N PRO A 124 0.57 -6.72 -13.40
CA PRO A 124 0.05 -5.41 -12.98
C PRO A 124 -1.44 -5.37 -12.61
N GLU A 125 -2.29 -6.11 -13.32
CA GLU A 125 -3.75 -6.08 -13.16
C GLU A 125 -4.24 -6.69 -11.83
N SER A 126 -3.39 -7.42 -11.13
CA SER A 126 -3.72 -8.13 -9.88
C SER A 126 -2.94 -7.65 -8.66
N LYS A 127 -2.13 -6.59 -8.80
CA LYS A 127 -1.17 -6.12 -7.78
C LYS A 127 -1.85 -5.38 -6.63
N GLU A 128 -2.39 -6.11 -5.67
CA GLU A 128 -2.84 -5.51 -4.41
C GLU A 128 -2.17 -6.03 -3.15
N CYS A 129 -2.05 -5.11 -2.20
CA CYS A 129 -1.57 -5.44 -0.87
C CYS A 129 -2.62 -6.26 -0.13
N GLY A 130 -2.19 -7.29 0.59
CA GLY A 130 -3.05 -8.07 1.49
C GLY A 130 -3.73 -7.29 2.64
N LEU A 131 -3.45 -5.99 2.82
CA LEU A 131 -4.06 -5.14 3.86
C LEU A 131 -5.39 -4.51 3.45
N HIS A 132 -5.67 -4.46 2.16
CA HIS A 132 -6.79 -3.67 1.62
C HIS A 132 -7.71 -4.51 0.74
N VAL A 133 -7.58 -5.82 0.84
CA VAL A 133 -8.43 -6.77 0.13
C VAL A 133 -9.81 -6.73 0.79
N ARG A 134 -10.84 -6.32 0.04
CA ARG A 134 -12.22 -6.55 0.46
C ARG A 134 -12.45 -8.05 0.49
N ARG A 135 -12.66 -8.60 1.68
CA ARG A 135 -13.23 -9.94 1.82
C ARG A 135 -14.74 -9.74 1.72
N LEU A 136 -15.33 -10.20 0.61
CA LEU A 136 -16.78 -10.30 0.46
C LEU A 136 -17.33 -11.26 1.52
#